data_AF-A0A3E2YQ89-F1
#
_entry.id   AF-A0A3E2YQ89-F1
#
_cell.length_a   1.000
_cell.length_b   1.000
_cell.length_c   1.000
_cell.angle_alpha   90.00
_cell.angle_beta   90.00
_cell.angle_gamma   90.00
#
_symmetry.space_group_name_H-M   'P 1'
#
loop_
_entity.id
_entity.type
_entity.pdbx_description
1 polymer ?
#
loop_
_entity_poly.entity_id
_entity_poly.type
_entity_poly.pdbx_seq_one_letter_code
_entity_poly.pdbx_strand_id
1 'polypeptide(L)'
;MNQALVFYHYGSVDDLLAAACRASTVERIGHWSARLARAGSLRELLAVGRALHEQERELGNVSFLAQMLAGAQTDARLAAPTADALQLWVDEIEAVLGRLLAGSPFAEIADVPGLARAVSAAFIGLELYDGVDRAAAEQAMSALDQLAVLIEIVDDLGPIARRALQAKVNRAIRRD
;
A
#
# COMPACT_ATOMS: atom_id res chain seq x y z
N MET A 1 27.57 4.38 -19.33
CA MET A 1 28.08 3.67 -18.13
C MET A 1 29.04 2.57 -18.55
N ASN A 2 30.10 2.34 -17.79
CA ASN A 2 31.04 1.23 -18.01
C ASN A 2 30.60 0.03 -17.14
N GLN A 3 30.33 -1.13 -17.76
CA GLN A 3 29.89 -2.33 -17.03
C GLN A 3 30.91 -2.78 -15.97
N ALA A 4 32.21 -2.50 -16.17
CA ALA A 4 33.25 -2.83 -15.19
C ALA A 4 33.04 -2.17 -13.82
N LEU A 5 32.42 -0.98 -13.76
CA LEU A 5 32.13 -0.30 -12.50
C LEU A 5 30.95 -0.95 -11.73
N VAL A 6 29.98 -1.54 -12.45
CA VAL A 6 28.84 -2.24 -11.82
C VAL A 6 29.36 -3.49 -11.10
N PHE A 7 30.15 -4.31 -11.78
CA PHE A 7 30.75 -5.51 -11.19
C PHE A 7 31.70 -5.18 -10.03
N TYR A 8 32.46 -4.08 -10.14
CA TYR A 8 33.38 -3.66 -9.08
C TYR A 8 32.67 -3.27 -7.78
N HIS A 9 31.53 -2.57 -7.87
CA HIS A 9 30.81 -2.07 -6.68
C HIS A 9 29.72 -3.01 -6.17
N TYR A 10 29.07 -3.76 -7.04
CA TYR A 10 27.86 -4.53 -6.69
C TYR A 10 28.00 -6.03 -6.97
N GLY A 11 29.01 -6.48 -7.70
CA GLY A 11 29.18 -7.89 -8.04
C GLY A 11 28.26 -8.39 -9.17
N SER A 12 27.03 -7.90 -9.28
CA SER A 12 26.13 -8.16 -10.41
C SER A 12 25.17 -6.99 -10.69
N VAL A 13 24.47 -7.06 -11.82
CA VAL A 13 23.39 -6.10 -12.14
C VAL A 13 22.20 -6.29 -11.20
N ASP A 14 21.90 -7.53 -10.82
CA ASP A 14 20.78 -7.83 -9.90
C ASP A 14 21.04 -7.24 -8.52
N ASP A 15 22.27 -7.32 -8.04
CA ASP A 15 22.70 -6.72 -6.76
C ASP A 15 22.61 -5.18 -6.81
N LEU A 16 22.94 -4.57 -7.95
CA LEU A 16 22.73 -3.14 -8.17
C LEU A 16 21.24 -2.78 -8.16
N LEU A 17 20.39 -3.55 -8.85
CA LEU A 17 18.94 -3.32 -8.90
C LEU A 17 18.29 -3.48 -7.53
N ALA A 18 18.70 -4.51 -6.77
CA ALA A 18 18.28 -4.74 -5.39
C ALA A 18 18.67 -3.56 -4.49
N ALA A 19 19.92 -3.11 -4.55
CA ALA A 19 20.40 -1.98 -3.78
C ALA A 19 19.66 -0.68 -4.15
N ALA A 20 19.42 -0.43 -5.44
CA ALA A 20 18.68 0.73 -5.93
C ALA A 20 17.21 0.70 -5.52
N CYS A 21 16.56 -0.47 -5.59
CA CYS A 21 15.18 -0.67 -5.17
C CYS A 21 15.04 -0.36 -3.67
N ARG A 22 15.95 -0.89 -2.83
CA ARG A 22 15.94 -0.60 -1.40
C ARG A 22 16.21 0.87 -1.09
N ALA A 23 17.23 1.46 -1.71
CA ALA A 23 17.59 2.86 -1.48
C ALA A 23 16.45 3.82 -1.86
N SER A 24 15.87 3.63 -3.05
CA SER A 24 14.73 4.45 -3.51
C SER A 24 13.51 4.27 -2.60
N THR A 25 13.25 3.06 -2.11
CA THR A 25 12.13 2.81 -1.19
C THR A 25 12.34 3.49 0.15
N VAL A 26 13.53 3.39 0.74
CA VAL A 26 13.88 4.08 2.00
C VAL A 26 13.73 5.59 1.87
N GLU A 27 14.21 6.17 0.77
CA GLU A 27 14.06 7.60 0.49
C GLU A 27 12.58 8.01 0.41
N ARG A 28 11.77 7.25 -0.34
CA ARG A 28 10.35 7.53 -0.51
C ARG A 28 9.58 7.39 0.80
N ILE A 29 9.87 6.39 1.61
CA ILE A 29 9.28 6.25 2.95
C ILE A 29 9.67 7.44 3.82
N GLY A 30 10.94 7.85 3.81
CA GLY A 30 11.38 9.05 4.52
C GLY A 30 10.60 10.31 4.10
N HIS A 31 10.28 10.44 2.82
CA HIS A 31 9.47 11.53 2.29
C HIS A 31 7.99 11.47 2.72
N TRP A 32 7.39 10.28 2.76
CA TRP A 32 5.94 10.10 2.94
C TRP A 32 5.50 9.74 4.36
N SER A 33 6.36 9.17 5.20
CA SER A 33 6.03 8.66 6.53
C SER A 33 5.36 9.72 7.41
N ALA A 34 5.85 10.97 7.40
CA ALA A 34 5.24 12.05 8.17
C ALA A 34 3.81 12.42 7.71
N ARG A 35 3.47 12.26 6.42
CA ARG A 35 2.11 12.49 5.91
C ARG A 35 1.20 11.32 6.26
N LEU A 36 1.69 10.09 6.10
CA LEU A 36 0.99 8.86 6.50
C LEU A 36 0.65 8.87 8.00
N ALA A 37 1.63 9.20 8.84
CA ALA A 37 1.46 9.27 10.29
C ALA A 37 0.43 10.32 10.75
N ARG A 38 0.19 11.36 9.93
CA ARG A 38 -0.81 12.40 10.22
C ARG A 38 -2.22 12.06 9.76
N ALA A 39 -2.41 11.07 8.90
CA ALA A 39 -3.75 10.69 8.44
C ALA A 39 -4.60 10.27 9.64
N GLY A 40 -5.68 11.00 9.91
CA GLY A 40 -6.61 10.81 11.02
C GLY A 40 -7.85 9.98 10.66
N SER A 41 -8.08 9.71 9.38
CA SER A 41 -9.14 8.82 8.89
C SER A 41 -8.69 8.00 7.69
N LEU A 42 -9.48 6.98 7.31
CA LEU A 42 -9.23 6.19 6.11
C LEU A 42 -9.32 7.03 4.83
N ARG A 43 -10.20 8.05 4.81
CA ARG A 43 -10.26 9.00 3.69
C ARG A 43 -8.98 9.81 3.57
N GLU A 44 -8.45 10.30 4.68
CA GLU A 44 -7.17 11.01 4.67
C GLU A 44 -6.02 10.10 4.23
N LEU A 45 -6.03 8.82 4.64
CA LEU A 45 -5.06 7.84 4.15
C LEU A 45 -5.16 7.63 2.64
N LEU A 46 -6.37 7.50 2.08
CA LEU A 46 -6.58 7.43 0.63
C LEU A 46 -6.12 8.71 -0.09
N ALA A 47 -6.33 9.89 0.50
CA ALA A 47 -5.86 11.15 -0.05
C ALA A 47 -4.32 11.20 -0.12
N VAL A 48 -3.63 10.69 0.91
CA VAL A 48 -2.17 10.54 0.89
C VAL A 48 -1.75 9.56 -0.21
N GLY A 49 -2.43 8.42 -0.35
CA GLY A 49 -2.17 7.45 -1.43
C GLY A 49 -2.35 8.04 -2.83
N ARG A 50 -3.37 8.87 -3.05
CA ARG A 50 -3.59 9.57 -4.32
C ARG A 50 -2.48 10.58 -4.62
N ALA A 51 -2.04 11.33 -3.61
CA ALA A 51 -0.92 12.25 -3.76
C ALA A 51 0.39 11.51 -4.07
N LEU A 52 0.60 10.34 -3.45
CA LEU A 52 1.70 9.44 -3.77
C LEU A 52 1.62 8.99 -5.24
N HIS A 53 0.48 8.46 -5.67
CA HIS A 53 0.25 8.03 -7.06
C HIS A 53 0.61 9.12 -8.07
N GLU A 54 0.11 10.34 -7.89
CA GLU A 54 0.39 11.45 -8.81
C GLU A 54 1.90 11.76 -8.88
N GLN A 55 2.57 11.81 -7.73
CA GLN A 55 4.01 12.08 -7.67
C GLN A 55 4.83 10.94 -8.31
N GLU A 56 4.48 9.67 -8.06
CA GLU A 56 5.19 8.53 -8.64
C GLU A 56 5.03 8.47 -10.17
N ARG A 57 3.89 8.92 -10.68
CA ARG A 57 3.66 9.07 -12.13
C ARG A 57 4.54 10.15 -12.74
N GLU A 58 4.59 11.33 -12.12
CA GLU A 58 5.44 12.43 -12.59
C GLU A 58 6.93 12.03 -12.64
N LEU A 59 7.37 11.20 -11.70
CA LEU A 59 8.75 10.71 -11.61
C LEU A 59 9.04 9.48 -12.49
N GLY A 60 8.01 8.86 -13.09
CA GLY A 60 8.15 7.65 -13.92
C GLY A 60 8.50 6.37 -13.13
N ASN A 61 8.39 6.41 -11.81
CA ASN A 61 8.77 5.31 -10.92
C ASN A 61 7.86 4.08 -11.03
N VAL A 62 6.63 4.26 -11.52
CA VAL A 62 5.65 3.18 -11.74
C VAL A 62 6.19 2.12 -12.70
N SER A 63 6.88 2.56 -13.76
CA SER A 63 7.51 1.64 -14.74
C SER A 63 8.63 0.81 -14.10
N PHE A 64 9.46 1.44 -13.25
CA PHE A 64 10.51 0.74 -12.52
C PHE A 64 9.95 -0.32 -11.56
N LEU A 65 8.90 0.01 -10.81
CA LEU A 65 8.21 -0.95 -9.94
C LEU A 65 7.66 -2.14 -10.74
N ALA A 66 7.00 -1.89 -11.86
CA ALA A 66 6.47 -2.94 -12.74
C ALA A 66 7.57 -3.90 -13.22
N GLN A 67 8.71 -3.35 -13.63
CA GLN A 67 9.85 -4.13 -14.10
C GLN A 67 10.50 -4.94 -12.97
N MET A 68 10.67 -4.35 -11.77
CA MET A 68 11.18 -5.07 -10.60
C MET A 68 10.26 -6.24 -10.22
N LEU A 69 8.95 -6.01 -10.19
CA LEU A 69 7.96 -7.06 -9.91
C LEU A 69 7.96 -8.15 -10.97
N ALA A 70 8.09 -7.79 -12.26
CA ALA A 70 8.19 -8.77 -13.34
C ALA A 70 9.47 -9.61 -13.23
N GLY A 71 10.62 -8.98 -12.98
CA GLY A 71 11.89 -9.69 -12.78
C GLY A 71 11.87 -10.63 -11.57
N ALA A 72 11.35 -10.14 -10.44
CA ALA A 72 11.20 -10.91 -9.20
C ALA A 72 10.38 -12.19 -9.33
N GLN A 73 9.43 -12.27 -10.29
CA GLN A 73 8.66 -13.50 -10.53
C GLN A 73 9.49 -14.65 -11.13
N THR A 74 10.63 -14.34 -11.74
CA THR A 74 11.45 -15.32 -12.47
C THR A 74 12.87 -15.47 -11.91
N ASP A 75 13.32 -14.53 -11.08
CA ASP A 75 14.63 -14.56 -10.42
C ASP A 75 14.53 -14.40 -8.91
N ALA A 76 14.90 -15.45 -8.17
CA ALA A 76 14.91 -15.47 -6.72
C ALA A 76 15.86 -14.41 -6.10
N ARG A 77 16.91 -14.00 -6.83
CA ARG A 77 17.84 -12.95 -6.38
C ARG A 77 17.18 -11.58 -6.37
N LEU A 78 16.19 -11.34 -7.23
CA LEU A 78 15.39 -10.12 -7.24
C LEU A 78 14.14 -10.25 -6.35
N ALA A 79 13.63 -11.46 -6.17
CA ALA A 79 12.43 -11.71 -5.37
C ALA A 79 12.55 -11.24 -3.92
N ALA A 80 13.57 -11.70 -3.19
CA ALA A 80 13.73 -11.36 -1.77
C ALA A 80 13.96 -9.85 -1.55
N PRO A 81 14.88 -9.17 -2.27
CA PRO A 81 15.05 -7.72 -2.10
C PRO A 81 13.83 -6.89 -2.49
N THR A 82 13.07 -7.32 -3.51
CA THR A 82 11.82 -6.65 -3.88
C THR A 82 10.78 -6.82 -2.78
N ALA A 83 10.63 -8.03 -2.23
CA ALA A 83 9.72 -8.28 -1.12
C ALA A 83 10.11 -7.46 0.12
N ASP A 84 11.40 -7.39 0.46
CA ASP A 84 11.89 -6.59 1.58
C ASP A 84 11.58 -5.10 1.38
N ALA A 85 11.75 -4.57 0.16
CA ALA A 85 11.39 -3.19 -0.15
C ALA A 85 9.89 -2.94 0.01
N LEU A 86 9.04 -3.84 -0.50
CA LEU A 86 7.59 -3.75 -0.33
C LEU A 86 7.18 -3.82 1.15
N GLN A 87 7.86 -4.63 1.95
CA GLN A 87 7.57 -4.78 3.38
C GLN A 87 7.75 -3.46 4.13
N LEU A 88 8.70 -2.62 3.73
CA LEU A 88 8.87 -1.30 4.36
C LEU A 88 7.62 -0.42 4.20
N TRP A 89 6.92 -0.48 3.06
CA TRP A 89 5.64 0.21 2.89
C TRP A 89 4.52 -0.45 3.67
N VAL A 90 4.49 -1.79 3.71
CA VAL A 90 3.49 -2.53 4.50
C VAL A 90 3.58 -2.14 5.97
N ASP A 91 4.79 -2.02 6.53
CA ASP A 91 5.01 -1.64 7.93
C ASP A 91 4.45 -0.24 8.24
N GLU A 92 4.67 0.74 7.35
CA GLU A 92 4.12 2.10 7.49
C GLU A 92 2.59 2.10 7.44
N ILE A 93 2.00 1.34 6.50
CA ILE A 93 0.54 1.24 6.37
C ILE A 93 -0.07 0.50 7.56
N GLU A 94 0.57 -0.56 8.05
CA GLU A 94 0.13 -1.33 9.22
C GLU A 94 0.06 -0.43 10.46
N ALA A 95 1.09 0.39 10.69
CA ALA A 95 1.12 1.35 11.79
C ALA A 95 -0.03 2.36 11.72
N VAL A 96 -0.34 2.89 10.52
CA VAL A 96 -1.45 3.82 10.32
C VAL A 96 -2.80 3.12 10.53
N LEU A 97 -3.02 1.96 9.91
CA LEU A 97 -4.27 1.21 10.03
C LEU A 97 -4.52 0.77 11.48
N GLY A 98 -3.49 0.33 12.20
CA GLY A 98 -3.59 -0.04 13.61
C GLY A 98 -4.09 1.13 14.47
N ARG A 99 -3.63 2.35 14.18
CA ARG A 99 -4.09 3.57 14.86
C ARG A 99 -5.51 3.96 14.45
N LEU A 100 -5.84 3.94 13.16
CA LEU A 100 -7.15 4.37 12.65
C LEU A 100 -8.27 3.42 13.09
N LEU A 101 -7.97 2.12 13.16
CA LEU A 101 -8.95 1.12 13.58
C LEU A 101 -9.01 0.96 15.11
N ALA A 102 -8.06 1.52 15.86
CA ALA A 102 -8.12 1.51 17.31
C ALA A 102 -9.38 2.24 17.80
N GLY A 103 -10.26 1.51 18.50
CA GLY A 103 -11.51 2.07 19.01
C GLY A 103 -12.66 2.12 17.99
N SER A 104 -12.44 1.72 16.74
CA SER A 104 -13.49 1.57 15.74
C SER A 104 -14.33 0.31 16.00
N PRO A 105 -15.55 0.19 15.43
CA PRO A 105 -16.37 -1.02 15.52
C PRO A 105 -15.68 -2.27 14.94
N PHE A 106 -14.65 -2.06 14.11
CA PHE A 106 -13.94 -3.09 13.37
C PHE A 106 -12.69 -3.63 14.11
N ALA A 107 -12.27 -2.99 15.20
CA ALA A 107 -11.03 -3.34 15.92
C ALA A 107 -10.91 -4.82 16.30
N GLU A 108 -12.03 -5.48 16.63
CA GLU A 108 -12.04 -6.88 17.06
C GLU A 108 -12.03 -7.90 15.92
N ILE A 109 -12.32 -7.46 14.68
CA ILE A 109 -12.47 -8.34 13.51
C ILE A 109 -11.44 -8.06 12.42
N ALA A 110 -10.79 -6.90 12.46
CA ALA A 110 -9.81 -6.49 11.48
C ALA A 110 -8.47 -7.20 11.71
N ASP A 111 -8.06 -8.04 10.76
CA ASP A 111 -6.67 -8.48 10.63
C ASP A 111 -5.83 -7.31 10.08
N VAL A 112 -5.35 -6.43 10.98
CA VAL A 112 -4.59 -5.22 10.59
C VAL A 112 -3.35 -5.57 9.75
N PRO A 113 -2.51 -6.56 10.12
CA PRO A 113 -1.38 -6.98 9.28
C PRO A 113 -1.78 -7.48 7.89
N GLY A 114 -2.90 -8.23 7.79
CA GLY A 114 -3.44 -8.68 6.52
C GLY A 114 -3.99 -7.54 5.67
N LEU A 115 -4.72 -6.60 6.30
CA LEU A 115 -5.26 -5.41 5.65
C LEU A 115 -4.15 -4.49 5.12
N ALA A 116 -3.05 -4.32 5.86
CA ALA A 116 -1.91 -3.54 5.40
C ALA A 116 -1.34 -4.11 4.08
N ARG A 117 -1.13 -5.43 4.03
CA ARG A 117 -0.69 -6.13 2.80
C ARG A 117 -1.71 -5.99 1.67
N ALA A 118 -3.00 -6.11 1.96
CA ALA A 118 -4.06 -5.97 0.98
C ALA A 118 -4.12 -4.55 0.39
N VAL A 119 -3.98 -3.52 1.23
CA VAL A 119 -3.93 -2.11 0.81
C VAL A 119 -2.69 -1.86 -0.05
N SER A 120 -1.51 -2.32 0.37
CA SER A 120 -0.28 -2.20 -0.43
C SER A 120 -0.41 -2.91 -1.78
N ALA A 121 -0.96 -4.13 -1.81
CA ALA A 121 -1.19 -4.87 -3.05
C ALA A 121 -2.21 -4.19 -3.97
N ALA A 122 -3.31 -3.66 -3.42
CA ALA A 122 -4.30 -2.91 -4.19
C ALA A 122 -3.70 -1.64 -4.79
N PHE A 123 -2.88 -0.92 -4.04
CA PHE A 123 -2.17 0.26 -4.54
C PHE A 123 -1.25 -0.11 -5.71
N ILE A 124 -0.39 -1.12 -5.55
CA ILE A 124 0.48 -1.62 -6.63
C ILE A 124 -0.35 -2.03 -7.85
N GLY A 125 -1.44 -2.76 -7.64
CA GLY A 125 -2.35 -3.15 -8.72
C GLY A 125 -2.93 -1.96 -9.47
N LEU A 126 -3.30 -0.89 -8.76
CA LEU A 126 -3.80 0.35 -9.36
C LEU A 126 -2.71 1.09 -10.15
N GLU A 127 -1.47 1.13 -9.64
CA GLU A 127 -0.33 1.70 -10.38
C GLU A 127 -0.09 0.95 -11.70
N LEU A 128 -0.11 -0.38 -11.66
CA LEU A 128 0.06 -1.21 -12.85
C LEU A 128 -1.12 -1.07 -13.82
N TYR A 129 -2.35 -0.96 -13.30
CA TYR A 129 -3.54 -0.81 -14.12
C TYR A 129 -3.58 0.56 -14.81
N ASP A 130 -3.21 1.63 -14.09
CA ASP A 130 -3.14 2.99 -14.64
C ASP A 130 -2.21 3.10 -15.85
N GLY A 131 -1.09 2.36 -15.83
CA GLY A 131 -0.15 2.29 -16.96
C GLY A 131 -0.75 1.69 -18.24
N VAL A 132 -1.89 0.99 -18.14
CA VAL A 132 -2.59 0.35 -19.27
C VAL A 132 -3.91 1.05 -19.60
N ASP A 133 -4.72 1.36 -18.58
CA ASP A 133 -6.02 2.01 -18.70
C ASP A 133 -6.22 3.02 -17.56
N ARG A 134 -5.79 4.25 -17.83
CA ARG A 134 -5.87 5.37 -16.88
C ARG A 134 -7.31 5.66 -16.43
N ALA A 135 -8.26 5.65 -17.35
CA ALA A 135 -9.64 6.00 -17.03
C ALA A 135 -10.25 4.98 -16.06
N ALA A 136 -9.95 3.69 -16.26
CA ALA A 136 -10.40 2.65 -15.36
C ALA A 136 -9.68 2.69 -14.00
N ALA A 137 -8.38 3.00 -13.95
CA ALA A 137 -7.67 3.18 -12.69
C ALA A 137 -8.21 4.38 -11.88
N GLU A 138 -8.50 5.50 -12.54
CA GLU A 138 -9.13 6.66 -11.90
C GLU A 138 -10.53 6.32 -11.36
N GLN A 139 -11.31 5.53 -12.10
CA GLN A 139 -12.61 5.03 -11.65
C GLN A 139 -12.48 4.11 -10.44
N ALA A 140 -11.52 3.18 -10.45
CA ALA A 140 -11.27 2.28 -9.32
C ALA A 140 -10.85 3.05 -8.06
N MET A 141 -9.98 4.05 -8.21
CA MET A 141 -9.57 4.93 -7.11
C MET A 141 -10.75 5.74 -6.56
N SER A 142 -11.67 6.20 -7.43
CA SER A 142 -12.91 6.88 -7.01
C SER A 142 -13.84 5.95 -6.22
N ALA A 143 -13.94 4.67 -6.61
CA ALA A 143 -14.71 3.69 -5.86
C ALA A 143 -14.14 3.44 -4.45
N LEU A 144 -12.80 3.45 -4.29
CA LEU A 144 -12.18 3.36 -2.97
C LEU A 144 -12.53 4.55 -2.07
N ASP A 145 -12.58 5.76 -2.60
CA ASP A 145 -13.01 6.95 -1.84
C ASP A 145 -14.47 6.81 -1.37
N GLN A 146 -15.35 6.27 -2.21
CA GLN A 146 -16.74 5.97 -1.81
C GLN A 146 -16.80 4.95 -0.67
N LEU A 147 -15.96 3.92 -0.69
CA LEU A 147 -15.87 2.95 0.40
C LEU A 147 -15.36 3.59 1.71
N ALA A 148 -14.37 4.48 1.65
CA ALA A 148 -13.92 5.21 2.82
C ALA A 148 -15.04 6.09 3.42
N VAL A 149 -15.86 6.74 2.59
CA VAL A 149 -17.05 7.47 3.05
C VAL A 149 -17.99 6.55 3.85
N LEU A 150 -18.25 5.36 3.34
CA LEU A 150 -19.15 4.41 4.00
C LEU A 150 -18.59 3.96 5.35
N ILE A 151 -17.27 3.75 5.44
CA ILE A 151 -16.63 3.36 6.70
C ILE A 151 -16.72 4.49 7.74
N GLU A 152 -16.46 5.74 7.33
CA GLU A 152 -16.60 6.91 8.23
C GLU A 152 -18.04 7.04 8.78
N ILE A 153 -19.05 6.84 7.92
CA ILE A 153 -20.46 6.84 8.36
C ILE A 153 -20.71 5.74 9.41
N VAL A 154 -20.07 4.59 9.27
CA VAL A 154 -20.16 3.48 10.24
C VAL A 154 -19.46 3.84 11.56
N ASP A 155 -18.31 4.51 11.50
CA ASP A 155 -17.59 4.96 12.69
C ASP A 155 -18.37 6.02 13.49
N ASP A 156 -19.14 6.87 12.80
CA ASP A 156 -20.02 7.88 13.39
C ASP A 156 -21.34 7.32 13.97
N LEU A 157 -21.59 6.01 13.86
CA LEU A 157 -22.80 5.41 14.41
C LEU A 157 -22.84 5.52 15.94
N GLY A 158 -23.99 5.97 16.45
CA GLY A 158 -24.29 5.94 17.87
C GLY A 158 -24.19 4.52 18.46
N PRO A 159 -24.00 4.39 19.79
CA PRO A 159 -23.62 3.14 20.44
C PRO A 159 -24.62 1.98 20.24
N ILE A 160 -25.90 2.29 20.06
CA ILE A 160 -26.95 1.28 19.80
C ILE A 160 -26.83 0.70 18.39
N ALA A 161 -26.71 1.57 17.37
CA ALA A 161 -26.55 1.14 15.98
C ALA A 161 -25.24 0.37 15.78
N ARG A 162 -24.16 0.83 16.43
CA ARG A 162 -22.86 0.14 16.44
C ARG A 162 -22.95 -1.28 16.98
N ARG A 163 -23.60 -1.49 18.13
CA ARG A 163 -23.78 -2.83 18.72
C ARG A 163 -24.62 -3.75 17.83
N ALA A 164 -25.68 -3.22 17.22
CA ALA A 164 -26.50 -3.99 16.30
C ALA A 164 -25.71 -4.43 15.06
N LEU A 165 -24.88 -3.54 14.51
CA LEU A 165 -24.01 -3.84 13.38
C LEU A 165 -22.97 -4.91 13.75
N GLN A 166 -22.25 -4.74 14.86
CA GLN A 166 -21.26 -5.72 15.35
C GLN A 166 -21.89 -7.10 15.56
N ALA A 167 -23.08 -7.16 16.16
CA ALA A 167 -23.79 -8.42 16.35
C ALA A 167 -24.15 -9.10 15.02
N LYS A 168 -24.52 -8.33 13.99
CA LYS A 168 -24.78 -8.87 12.65
C LYS A 168 -23.51 -9.35 11.95
N VAL A 169 -22.44 -8.57 12.00
CA VAL A 169 -21.14 -8.91 11.38
C VAL A 169 -20.57 -10.18 12.03
N ASN A 170 -20.55 -10.26 13.36
CA ASN A 170 -20.08 -11.45 14.08
C ASN A 170 -20.91 -12.70 13.78
N ARG A 171 -22.21 -12.55 13.49
CA ARG A 171 -23.06 -13.68 13.05
C ARG A 171 -22.76 -14.11 11.62
N ALA A 172 -22.43 -13.17 10.73
CA ALA A 172 -22.07 -13.46 9.35
C ALA A 172 -20.72 -14.19 9.29
N ILE A 173 -19.69 -13.67 9.96
CA ILE A 173 -18.34 -14.26 9.98
C ILE A 173 -18.34 -15.69 10.54
N ARG A 174 -19.20 -16.00 11.52
CA ARG A 174 -19.30 -17.37 12.09
C ARG A 174 -20.03 -18.37 11.20
N ARG A 175 -20.67 -17.94 10.12
CA ARG A 175 -21.40 -18.83 9.20
C ARG A 175 -20.51 -19.35 8.06
N ASP A 176 -19.36 -18.73 7.86
CA ASP A 176 -18.32 -19.15 6.93
C ASP A 176 -17.24 -19.96 7.68
#